data_AF-A0A7X5R6U6-F1
#
_entry.id   AF-A0A7X5R6U6-F1
#
_cell.length_a   1.000
_cell.length_b   1.000
_cell.length_c   1.000
_cell.angle_alpha   90.00
_cell.angle_beta   90.00
_cell.angle_gamma   90.00
#
_symmetry.space_group_name_H-M   'P 1'
#
loop_
_entity.id
_entity.type
_entity.pdbx_description
1 polymer ?
#
loop_
_entity_poly.entity_id
_entity_poly.type
_entity_poly.pdbx_seq_one_letter_code
_entity_poly.pdbx_strand_id
1 'polypeptide(L)'
;MEYKYNGYTFIPYRELKKDEKGLDLYHTMKKLGMKRDELLGMWNYSDRKVYYDYTEFYKAMDDSSMDIFYCKETKKYYIPCENELFECNG
;
A
#
# COMPACT_ATOMS: atom_id res chain seq x y z
N MET A 1 -0.78 5.44 15.53
CA MET A 1 -0.16 4.15 15.95
C MET A 1 0.76 3.71 14.83
N GLU A 2 1.81 2.95 15.14
CA GLU A 2 2.78 2.45 14.15
C GLU A 2 2.74 0.93 14.14
N TYR A 3 2.79 0.33 12.95
CA TYR A 3 2.67 -1.11 12.75
C TYR A 3 3.82 -1.61 11.89
N LYS A 4 4.20 -2.88 12.03
CA LYS A 4 5.34 -3.46 11.31
C LYS A 4 4.90 -4.55 10.36
N TYR A 5 5.38 -4.49 9.12
CA TYR A 5 5.18 -5.54 8.13
C TYR A 5 6.47 -5.74 7.32
N ASN A 6 6.96 -6.97 7.26
CA ASN A 6 8.19 -7.34 6.53
C ASN A 6 9.42 -6.45 6.83
N GLY A 7 9.55 -5.99 8.07
CA GLY A 7 10.68 -5.14 8.49
C GLY A 7 10.51 -3.64 8.24
N TYR A 8 9.35 -3.20 7.71
CA TYR A 8 9.02 -1.80 7.48
C TYR A 8 7.94 -1.33 8.46
N THR A 9 7.97 -0.04 8.81
CA THR A 9 7.06 0.59 9.75
C THR A 9 6.03 1.43 8.99
N PHE A 10 4.77 0.99 9.05
CA PHE A 10 3.64 1.64 8.40
C PHE A 10 2.78 2.38 9.42
N ILE A 11 2.29 3.55 9.01
CA ILE A 11 1.36 4.40 9.76
C ILE A 11 0.10 4.52 8.92
N PRO A 12 -1.08 4.09 9.41
CA PRO A 12 -2.35 4.31 8.72
C PRO A 12 -2.55 5.80 8.48
N TYR A 13 -2.86 6.18 7.25
CA TYR A 13 -2.91 7.59 6.85
C TYR A 13 -4.32 8.07 6.57
N ARG A 14 -5.01 7.48 5.57
CA ARG A 14 -6.41 7.81 5.28
C ARG A 14 -7.10 6.74 4.44
N GLU A 15 -8.43 6.80 4.40
CA GLU A 15 -9.25 6.16 3.39
C GLU A 15 -9.24 6.93 2.06
N LEU A 16 -9.56 6.22 0.97
CA LEU A 16 -9.89 6.81 -0.31
C LEU A 16 -11.19 7.63 -0.19
N LYS A 17 -11.19 8.79 -0.81
CA LYS A 17 -12.35 9.69 -0.89
C LYS A 17 -13.40 9.07 -1.82
N LYS A 18 -14.65 9.53 -1.71
CA LYS A 18 -15.76 9.02 -2.55
C LYS A 18 -15.47 9.15 -4.05
N ASP A 19 -14.84 10.25 -4.45
CA ASP A 19 -14.43 10.53 -5.83
C ASP A 19 -13.13 9.81 -6.25
N GLU A 20 -12.51 9.05 -5.35
CA GLU A 20 -11.43 8.10 -5.64
C GLU A 20 -11.98 6.66 -5.68
N LYS A 21 -12.90 6.28 -4.78
CA LYS A 21 -13.55 4.96 -4.74
C LYS A 21 -14.51 4.70 -5.91
N GLY A 22 -15.12 5.74 -6.48
CA GLY A 22 -16.09 5.64 -7.58
C GLY A 22 -15.48 5.53 -8.99
N LEU A 23 -14.15 5.53 -9.10
CA LEU A 23 -13.43 5.44 -10.36
C LEU A 23 -13.12 3.98 -10.69
N ASP A 24 -12.96 3.66 -11.98
CA ASP A 24 -12.31 2.41 -12.34
C ASP A 24 -10.84 2.39 -11.85
N LEU A 25 -10.25 1.21 -11.85
CA LEU A 25 -8.88 1.01 -11.37
C LEU A 25 -7.88 1.92 -12.11
N TYR A 26 -8.02 2.08 -13.43
CA TYR A 26 -7.12 2.89 -14.24
C TYR A 26 -7.15 4.37 -13.83
N HIS A 27 -8.35 4.93 -13.65
CA HIS A 27 -8.53 6.31 -13.22
C HIS A 27 -8.07 6.52 -11.77
N THR A 28 -8.32 5.55 -10.89
CA THR A 28 -7.83 5.55 -9.50
C THR A 28 -6.30 5.58 -9.46
N MET A 29 -5.66 4.67 -10.21
CA MET A 29 -4.20 4.60 -10.31
C MET A 29 -3.61 5.91 -10.82
N LYS A 30 -4.17 6.49 -11.89
CA LYS A 30 -3.69 7.74 -12.44
C LYS A 30 -3.85 8.91 -11.46
N LYS A 31 -5.00 9.00 -10.78
CA LYS A 31 -5.31 10.07 -9.83
C LYS A 31 -4.40 10.03 -8.61
N LEU A 32 -4.16 8.84 -8.07
CA LEU A 32 -3.29 8.62 -6.93
C LEU A 32 -1.81 8.50 -7.31
N GLY A 33 -1.46 8.57 -8.60
CA GLY A 33 -0.09 8.38 -9.06
C GLY A 33 0.49 7.02 -8.68
N MET A 34 -0.34 5.97 -8.67
CA MET A 34 0.06 4.62 -8.28
C MET A 34 1.14 4.10 -9.22
N LYS A 35 2.23 3.62 -8.64
CA LYS A 35 3.32 2.97 -9.37
C LYS A 35 3.95 1.88 -8.51
N ARG A 36 4.54 0.89 -9.17
CA ARG A 36 5.34 -0.14 -8.51
C ARG A 36 6.57 0.50 -7.87
N ASP A 37 6.88 0.11 -6.64
CA ASP A 37 8.13 0.48 -5.98
C ASP A 37 9.15 -0.65 -6.10
N GLU A 38 9.97 -0.57 -7.15
CA GLU A 38 11.04 -1.55 -7.43
C GLU A 38 12.08 -1.63 -6.31
N LEU A 39 12.25 -0.58 -5.50
CA LEU A 39 13.19 -0.60 -4.37
C LEU A 39 12.59 -1.37 -3.20
N LEU A 40 11.31 -1.13 -2.90
CA LEU A 40 10.59 -1.87 -1.88
C LEU A 40 10.43 -3.35 -2.27
N GLY A 41 10.07 -3.61 -3.53
CA GLY A 41 10.04 -4.97 -4.08
C GLY A 41 8.99 -5.90 -3.47
N MET A 42 7.92 -5.34 -2.90
CA MET A 42 6.87 -6.07 -2.17
C MET A 42 5.68 -6.42 -3.07
N TRP A 43 5.70 -7.65 -3.58
CA TRP A 43 4.62 -8.22 -4.38
C TRP A 43 4.61 -9.75 -4.28
N ASN A 44 3.55 -10.39 -4.75
CA ASN A 44 3.39 -11.86 -4.69
C ASN A 44 3.81 -12.60 -5.97
N TYR A 45 4.31 -11.88 -6.99
CA TYR A 45 4.90 -12.45 -8.21
C TYR A 45 6.27 -13.14 -7.97
N SER A 46 6.78 -13.87 -8.96
CA SER A 46 8.00 -14.68 -8.86
C SER A 46 9.30 -13.86 -8.76
N ASP A 47 9.32 -12.65 -9.30
CA ASP A 47 10.48 -11.74 -9.38
C ASP A 47 10.59 -10.78 -8.18
N ARG A 48 9.83 -11.04 -7.12
CA ARG A 48 9.79 -10.20 -5.90
C ARG A 48 11.11 -10.17 -5.14
N LYS A 49 11.34 -9.06 -4.44
CA LYS A 49 12.39 -8.98 -3.40
C LYS A 49 11.86 -9.43 -2.05
N VAL A 50 10.60 -9.12 -1.77
CA VAL A 50 9.93 -9.41 -0.50
C VAL A 50 8.54 -9.96 -0.80
N TYR A 51 8.18 -11.08 -0.15
CA TYR A 51 6.83 -11.64 -0.29
C TYR A 51 5.80 -10.73 0.33
N TYR A 52 4.77 -10.42 -0.45
CA TYR A 52 3.63 -9.66 -0.03
C TYR A 52 2.38 -10.55 -0.01
N ASP A 53 1.55 -10.34 1.00
CA ASP A 53 0.23 -10.92 1.14
C ASP A 53 -0.70 -9.84 1.69
N TYR A 54 -1.80 -9.59 0.99
CA TYR A 54 -2.77 -8.56 1.33
C TYR A 54 -3.42 -8.80 2.70
N THR A 55 -3.77 -10.06 3.00
CA THR A 55 -4.45 -10.41 4.25
C THR A 55 -3.51 -10.27 5.44
N GLU A 56 -2.27 -10.75 5.31
CA GLU A 56 -1.25 -10.60 6.34
C GLU A 56 -0.82 -9.15 6.54
N PHE A 57 -0.86 -8.32 5.49
CA PHE A 57 -0.64 -6.88 5.63
C PHE A 57 -1.69 -6.25 6.55
N TYR A 58 -2.99 -6.45 6.28
CA TYR A 58 -4.05 -5.85 7.11
C TYR A 58 -4.08 -6.41 8.52
N LYS A 59 -3.81 -7.71 8.72
CA LYS A 59 -3.63 -8.28 10.06
C LYS A 59 -2.50 -7.58 10.83
N ALA A 60 -1.37 -7.31 10.16
CA ALA A 60 -0.26 -6.57 10.77
C ALA A 60 -0.63 -5.12 11.10
N MET A 61 -1.61 -4.54 10.41
CA MET A 61 -2.17 -3.20 10.65
C MET A 61 -3.35 -3.22 11.63
N ASP A 62 -3.54 -4.27 12.43
CA ASP A 62 -4.66 -4.41 13.39
C ASP A 62 -6.03 -4.27 12.70
N ASP A 63 -6.16 -4.90 11.52
CA ASP A 63 -7.36 -4.89 10.68
C ASP A 63 -7.88 -3.47 10.37
N SER A 64 -6.94 -2.51 10.25
CA SER A 64 -7.20 -1.10 9.93
C SER A 64 -8.13 -0.93 8.72
N SER A 65 -9.09 0.00 8.80
CA SER A 65 -9.97 0.36 7.69
C SER A 65 -9.35 1.33 6.68
N MET A 66 -8.12 1.80 6.92
CA MET A 66 -7.45 2.78 6.06
C MET A 66 -6.99 2.15 4.74
N ASP A 67 -7.08 2.92 3.66
CA ASP A 67 -6.66 2.48 2.31
C ASP A 67 -5.20 2.88 2.00
N ILE A 68 -4.71 3.97 2.59
CA ILE A 68 -3.36 4.51 2.37
C ILE A 68 -2.55 4.47 3.67
N PHE A 69 -1.29 4.09 3.55
CA PHE A 69 -0.35 3.96 4.66
C PHE A 69 0.95 4.70 4.35
N TYR A 70 1.50 5.43 5.32
CA TYR A 70 2.83 6.03 5.22
C TYR A 70 3.89 5.05 5.72
N CYS A 71 4.95 4.84 4.95
CA CYS A 71 6.10 4.03 5.35
C CYS A 71 7.25 4.92 5.83
N LYS A 72 7.74 4.70 7.05
CA LYS A 72 8.77 5.55 7.66
C LYS A 72 10.14 5.40 6.99
N GLU A 73 10.49 4.18 6.60
CA GLU A 73 11.80 3.86 6.04
C GLU A 73 11.94 4.40 4.61
N THR A 74 10.90 4.30 3.79
CA THR A 74 10.93 4.80 2.41
C THR A 74 10.47 6.26 2.29
N LYS A 75 9.81 6.80 3.32
CA LYS A 75 9.19 8.14 3.35
C LYS A 75 8.15 8.38 2.26
N LYS A 76 7.45 7.32 1.86
CA LYS A 76 6.43 7.31 0.79
C LYS A 76 5.10 6.81 1.33
N TYR A 77 4.04 7.06 0.57
CA TYR A 77 2.72 6.49 0.81
C TYR A 77 2.52 5.24 -0.04
N TYR A 78 1.78 4.29 0.50
CA TYR A 78 1.45 3.05 -0.17
C TYR A 78 -0.04 2.75 -0.07
N ILE A 79 -0.56 2.16 -1.14
CA ILE A 79 -1.88 1.54 -1.19
C ILE A 79 -1.68 0.02 -1.34
N PRO A 80 -2.10 -0.78 -0.34
CA PRO A 80 -2.09 -2.23 -0.45
C PRO A 80 -3.17 -2.67 -1.44
N CYS A 81 -2.81 -3.45 -2.45
CA CYS A 81 -3.72 -4.11 -3.37
C CYS A 81 -3.52 -5.63 -3.30
N GLU A 82 -4.36 -6.42 -3.96
CA GLU A 82 -4.34 -7.90 -3.88
C GLU A 82 -2.93 -8.52 -4.01
N ASN A 83 -2.12 -8.00 -4.96
CA ASN A 83 -0.86 -8.62 -5.35
C ASN A 83 0.39 -7.83 -4.99
N GLU A 84 0.26 -6.53 -4.70
CA GLU A 84 1.42 -5.67 -4.43
C GLU A 84 1.05 -4.44 -3.59
N LEU A 85 2.08 -3.86 -2.96
CA LEU A 85 2.04 -2.53 -2.35
C LEU A 85 2.48 -1.48 -3.38
N PHE A 86 1.54 -0.70 -3.89
CA PHE A 86 1.84 0.38 -4.82
C PHE A 86 2.25 1.64 -4.07
N GLU A 87 3.34 2.29 -4.49
CA GLU A 87 3.60 3.68 -4.10
C GLU A 87 2.50 4.57 -4.65
N CYS A 88 2.00 5.51 -3.86
CA CYS A 88 1.02 6.50 -4.28
C CYS A 88 1.33 7.91 -3.73
N ASN A 89 0.60 8.88 -4.23
CA ASN A 89 0.49 10.20 -3.64
C ASN A 89 -0.51 10.11 -2.47
N GLY A 90 -0.08 10.54 -1.28
CA GLY A 90 -0.91 10.60 -0.08
C GLY A 90 -2.13 11.50 -0.26
#